data_AF-A0A672QLS1-F1
#
_entry.id   AF-A0A672QLS1-F1
#
_cell.length_a   1.000
_cell.length_b   1.000
_cell.length_c   1.000
_cell.angle_alpha   90.00
_cell.angle_beta   90.00
_cell.angle_gamma   90.00
#
_symmetry.space_group_name_H-M   'P 1'
#
loop_
_entity.id
_entity.type
_entity.pdbx_description
1 polymer ?
#
loop_
_entity_poly.entity_id
_entity_poly.type
_entity_poly.pdbx_seq_one_letter_code
_entity_poly.pdbx_strand_id
1 'polypeptide(L)'
;MDYRVLGLVLLSLLAYTNAEQVKFVDCGSVEGKVTEVDIQPCSQQPCQLHKGQSYSVNVTFTSGVESKTSAAVVHGVVAGIPVPFPIPQSDGCKSGIQCPIEPQKTYSYVNQLPVKNEYPAIKLVVEWELRDDSSKDLFCIKFPVQIVN
;
A
#
# COMPACT_ATOMS: atom_id res chain seq x y z
N MET A 1 -20.26 43.21 31.46
CA MET A 1 -19.91 41.77 31.34
C MET A 1 -19.21 41.65 30.01
N ASP A 2 -17.94 42.05 30.01
CA ASP A 2 -17.24 42.44 28.80
C ASP A 2 -16.29 41.32 28.42
N TYR A 3 -16.84 40.33 27.71
CA TYR A 3 -16.17 39.18 27.09
C TYR A 3 -15.19 39.59 25.96
N ARG A 4 -14.46 40.69 26.13
CA ARG A 4 -13.71 41.36 25.07
C ARG A 4 -12.35 40.75 24.73
N VAL A 5 -11.89 39.67 25.40
CA VAL A 5 -10.51 39.19 25.19
C VAL A 5 -10.34 37.65 25.17
N LEU A 6 -11.40 36.84 25.35
CA LEU A 6 -11.23 35.38 25.50
C LEU A 6 -11.54 34.52 24.25
N GLY A 7 -11.95 35.13 23.15
CA GLY A 7 -12.46 34.41 21.97
C GLY A 7 -11.58 34.49 20.73
N LEU A 8 -10.30 34.82 20.86
CA LEU A 8 -9.38 34.98 19.73
C LEU A 8 -8.33 33.86 19.71
N VAL A 9 -8.36 33.12 18.61
CA VAL A 9 -7.28 32.25 18.08
C VAL A 9 -7.21 30.82 18.65
N LEU A 10 -8.20 30.01 18.30
CA LEU A 10 -8.01 28.56 18.10
C LEU A 10 -8.52 28.19 16.69
N LEU A 11 -7.97 28.88 15.68
CA LEU A 11 -8.03 28.38 14.30
C LEU A 11 -6.94 27.31 14.20
N SER A 12 -7.28 26.06 14.50
CA SER A 12 -6.46 24.92 14.15
C SER A 12 -6.23 24.94 12.63
N LEU A 13 -4.99 25.18 12.20
CA LEU A 13 -4.58 24.89 10.83
C LEU A 13 -4.74 23.37 10.65
N LEU A 14 -5.90 22.95 10.16
CA LEU A 14 -6.03 21.67 9.49
C LEU A 14 -5.18 21.80 8.22
N ALA A 15 -3.92 21.39 8.32
CA ALA A 15 -3.11 21.11 7.15
C ALA A 15 -3.83 19.97 6.41
N TYR A 16 -4.61 20.32 5.38
CA TYR A 16 -5.16 19.35 4.45
C TYR A 16 -3.98 18.78 3.67
N THR A 17 -3.36 17.74 4.21
CA THR A 17 -2.47 16.90 3.40
C THR A 17 -3.37 16.18 2.41
N ASN A 18 -3.38 16.63 1.15
CA ASN A 18 -3.99 15.84 0.08
C ASN A 18 -3.17 14.55 -0.03
N ALA A 19 -3.71 13.45 0.51
CA ALA A 19 -3.19 12.13 0.20
C ALA A 19 -3.57 11.84 -1.26
N GLU A 20 -2.58 11.87 -2.15
CA GLU A 20 -2.81 11.57 -3.56
C GLU A 20 -2.80 10.05 -3.75
N GLN A 21 -3.97 9.47 -4.03
CA GLN A 21 -4.13 8.04 -4.29
C GLN A 21 -3.16 7.59 -5.39
N VAL A 22 -2.41 6.52 -5.13
CA VAL A 22 -1.41 5.99 -6.07
C VAL A 22 -2.10 5.40 -7.29
N LYS A 23 -1.65 5.83 -8.48
CA LYS A 23 -2.09 5.25 -9.75
C LYS A 23 -1.45 3.88 -9.92
N PHE A 24 -2.29 2.88 -10.15
CA PHE A 24 -1.86 1.50 -10.33
C PHE A 24 -2.52 0.87 -11.56
N VAL A 25 -1.95 -0.25 -12.01
CA VAL A 25 -2.48 -1.12 -13.06
C VAL A 25 -2.78 -2.47 -12.42
N ASP A 26 -3.98 -3.00 -12.67
CA ASP A 26 -4.32 -4.38 -12.28
C ASP A 26 -3.55 -5.36 -13.18
N CYS A 27 -2.85 -6.32 -12.55
CA CYS A 27 -2.04 -7.31 -13.25
C CYS A 27 -2.62 -8.73 -13.24
N GLY A 28 -3.79 -8.95 -12.65
CA GLY A 28 -4.36 -10.30 -12.55
C GLY A 28 -5.22 -10.56 -11.31
N SER A 29 -5.97 -9.57 -10.82
CA SER A 29 -6.89 -9.75 -9.68
C SER A 29 -8.08 -10.65 -10.08
N VAL A 30 -7.91 -11.97 -10.00
CA VAL A 30 -8.91 -12.95 -10.48
C VAL A 30 -10.01 -13.23 -9.45
N GLU A 31 -9.71 -13.14 -8.16
CA GLU A 31 -10.62 -13.48 -7.06
C GLU A 31 -11.02 -12.25 -6.22
N GLY A 32 -10.80 -11.05 -6.75
CA GLY A 32 -11.16 -9.79 -6.07
C GLY A 32 -10.94 -8.57 -6.94
N LYS A 33 -11.21 -7.39 -6.38
CA LYS A 33 -11.10 -6.11 -7.07
C LYS A 33 -10.49 -5.05 -6.17
N VAL A 34 -9.43 -4.40 -6.65
CA VAL A 34 -8.80 -3.27 -5.95
C VAL A 34 -9.55 -1.97 -6.25
N THR A 35 -9.80 -1.18 -5.22
CA THR A 35 -10.41 0.15 -5.34
C THR A 35 -9.42 1.26 -5.04
N GLU A 36 -8.43 1.00 -4.19
CA GLU A 36 -7.50 2.03 -3.73
C GLU A 36 -6.12 1.45 -3.42
N VAL A 37 -5.09 2.24 -3.74
CA VAL A 37 -3.71 2.01 -3.34
C VAL A 37 -3.20 3.32 -2.77
N ASP A 38 -2.74 3.29 -1.53
CA ASP A 38 -2.19 4.42 -0.82
C ASP A 38 -0.79 4.09 -0.30
N ILE A 39 0.14 5.05 -0.45
CA ILE A 39 1.52 4.92 0.01
C ILE A 39 1.86 6.18 0.80
N GLN A 40 2.29 5.99 2.05
CA GLN A 40 2.58 7.10 2.94
C GLN A 40 3.99 7.01 3.53
N PRO A 41 4.76 8.11 3.48
CA PRO A 41 4.47 9.37 2.77
C PRO A 41 4.64 9.25 1.24
N CYS A 42 3.77 9.87 0.44
CA CYS A 42 3.98 10.06 -1.00
C CYS A 42 3.35 11.39 -1.46
N SER A 43 4.18 12.41 -1.67
CA SER A 43 3.71 13.76 -2.05
C SER A 43 3.61 13.97 -3.56
N GLN A 44 4.26 13.11 -4.35
CA GLN A 44 4.26 13.15 -5.81
C GLN A 44 4.43 11.73 -6.36
N GLN A 45 3.78 11.45 -7.49
CA GLN A 45 3.93 10.19 -8.21
C GLN A 45 4.87 10.33 -9.43
N PRO A 46 5.73 9.32 -9.71
CA PRO A 46 5.93 8.10 -8.95
C PRO A 46 6.53 8.39 -7.56
N CYS A 47 6.11 7.63 -6.54
CA CYS A 47 6.52 7.89 -5.17
C CYS A 47 8.05 7.82 -5.05
N GLN A 48 8.64 8.87 -4.48
CA GLN A 48 10.06 8.93 -4.17
C GLN A 48 10.29 8.29 -2.79
N LEU A 49 10.95 7.14 -2.82
CA LEU A 49 11.25 6.32 -1.66
C LEU A 49 12.69 6.59 -1.22
N HIS A 50 12.85 7.35 -0.14
CA HIS A 50 14.15 7.70 0.42
C HIS A 50 14.74 6.53 1.20
N LYS A 51 16.03 6.30 0.99
CA LYS A 51 16.80 5.31 1.74
C LYS A 51 16.82 5.63 3.24
N GLY A 52 16.82 4.58 4.04
CA GLY A 52 16.77 4.66 5.50
C GLY A 52 15.39 5.00 6.06
N GLN A 53 14.40 5.30 5.21
CA GLN A 53 13.03 5.58 5.64
C GLN A 53 12.13 4.35 5.51
N SER A 54 10.99 4.40 6.20
CA SER A 54 9.94 3.38 6.10
C SER A 54 8.69 4.00 5.52
N TYR A 55 8.04 3.25 4.64
CA TYR A 55 6.80 3.65 3.97
C TYR A 55 5.71 2.66 4.31
N SER A 56 4.53 3.19 4.59
CA SER A 56 3.30 2.41 4.75
C SER A 56 2.63 2.25 3.39
N VAL A 57 2.13 1.06 3.12
CA VAL A 57 1.32 0.73 1.94
C VAL A 57 -0.02 0.23 2.43
N ASN A 58 -1.10 0.78 1.88
CA ASN A 58 -2.46 0.32 2.10
C ASN A 58 -3.12 0.00 0.75
N VAL A 59 -3.66 -1.20 0.62
CA VAL A 59 -4.43 -1.63 -0.55
C VAL A 59 -5.85 -1.96 -0.10
N THR A 60 -6.81 -1.17 -0.55
CA THR A 60 -8.23 -1.44 -0.32
C THR A 60 -8.76 -2.30 -1.47
N PHE A 61 -9.30 -3.47 -1.14
CA PHE A 61 -9.84 -4.41 -2.11
C PHE A 61 -11.11 -5.09 -1.59
N THR A 62 -11.97 -5.50 -2.51
CA THR A 62 -13.14 -6.34 -2.24
C THR A 62 -12.86 -7.75 -2.71
N SER A 63 -13.01 -8.74 -1.83
CA SER A 63 -12.83 -10.15 -2.21
C SER A 63 -14.07 -10.69 -2.91
N GLY A 64 -13.90 -11.50 -3.94
CA GLY A 64 -14.95 -12.26 -4.62
C GLY A 64 -15.24 -13.62 -3.99
N VAL A 65 -14.35 -14.12 -3.13
CA VAL A 65 -14.35 -15.50 -2.60
C VAL A 65 -14.19 -15.55 -1.09
N GLU A 66 -14.40 -16.73 -0.51
CA GLU A 66 -13.89 -16.99 0.84
C GLU A 66 -12.43 -17.43 0.78
N SER A 67 -11.65 -17.15 1.83
CA SER A 67 -10.32 -17.73 1.98
C SER A 67 -9.94 -17.85 3.45
N LYS A 68 -9.37 -18.98 3.87
CA LYS A 68 -8.96 -19.17 5.27
C LYS A 68 -7.65 -18.44 5.60
N THR A 69 -6.79 -18.27 4.60
CA THR A 69 -5.49 -17.60 4.72
C THR A 69 -5.30 -16.58 3.62
N SER A 70 -4.33 -15.69 3.77
CA SER A 70 -3.87 -14.87 2.64
C SER A 70 -2.36 -14.66 2.71
N ALA A 71 -1.70 -14.62 1.56
CA ALA A 71 -0.25 -14.50 1.46
C ALA A 71 0.14 -13.41 0.46
N ALA A 72 0.89 -12.43 0.92
CA ALA A 72 1.42 -11.34 0.11
C ALA A 72 2.74 -11.74 -0.56
N VAL A 73 2.85 -11.45 -1.86
CA VAL A 73 4.05 -11.68 -2.67
C VAL A 73 4.39 -10.38 -3.38
N VAL A 74 5.66 -9.97 -3.30
CA VAL A 74 6.11 -8.68 -3.83
C VAL A 74 7.32 -8.89 -4.72
N HIS A 75 7.30 -8.24 -5.88
CA HIS A 75 8.40 -8.20 -6.83
C HIS A 75 8.76 -6.75 -7.18
N GLY A 76 10.06 -6.48 -7.31
CA GLY A 76 10.56 -5.29 -7.97
C GLY A 76 10.89 -5.61 -9.43
N VAL A 77 10.18 -5.01 -10.38
CA VAL A 77 10.41 -5.19 -11.81
C VAL A 77 11.42 -4.15 -12.29
N VAL A 78 12.64 -4.60 -12.60
CA VAL A 78 13.75 -3.76 -13.05
C VAL A 78 14.09 -4.14 -14.48
N ALA A 79 14.03 -3.16 -15.40
CA ALA A 79 14.24 -3.39 -16.83
C ALA A 79 13.39 -4.54 -17.42
N GLY A 80 12.15 -4.70 -16.91
CA GLY A 80 11.21 -5.75 -17.35
C GLY A 80 11.40 -7.11 -16.67
N ILE A 81 12.41 -7.28 -15.81
CA ILE A 81 12.68 -8.53 -15.11
C ILE A 81 12.11 -8.44 -13.68
N PRO A 82 11.17 -9.33 -13.27
CA PRO A 82 10.67 -9.36 -11.91
C PRO A 82 11.71 -9.97 -10.96
N VAL A 83 12.08 -9.23 -9.92
CA VAL A 83 12.99 -9.67 -8.86
C VAL A 83 12.21 -9.81 -7.55
N PRO A 84 12.21 -11.00 -6.90
CA PRO A 84 11.51 -11.18 -5.64
C PRO A 84 11.99 -10.21 -4.55
N PHE A 85 11.05 -9.62 -3.82
CA PHE A 85 11.31 -8.75 -2.68
C PHE A 85 10.73 -9.36 -1.39
N PRO A 86 11.56 -9.98 -0.54
CA PRO A 86 11.10 -10.53 0.73
C PRO A 86 10.57 -9.44 1.65
N ILE A 87 9.32 -9.59 2.10
CA ILE A 87 8.68 -8.68 3.06
C ILE A 87 8.67 -9.29 4.47
N PRO A 88 8.75 -8.48 5.55
CA PRO A 88 8.83 -8.99 6.93
C PRO A 88 7.58 -9.75 7.37
N GLN A 89 6.41 -9.33 6.87
CA GLN A 89 5.13 -9.96 7.13
C GLN A 89 4.47 -10.27 5.78
N SER A 90 4.47 -11.54 5.40
CA SER A 90 3.77 -12.03 4.21
C SER A 90 2.37 -12.56 4.51
N ASP A 91 2.03 -12.86 5.77
CA ASP A 91 0.68 -13.31 6.13
C ASP A 91 -0.30 -12.14 6.11
N GLY A 92 -1.16 -12.09 5.09
CA GLY A 92 -2.14 -11.01 4.91
C GLY A 92 -3.14 -10.93 6.07
N CYS A 93 -3.44 -12.05 6.72
CA CYS A 93 -4.31 -12.10 7.89
C CYS A 93 -3.70 -11.39 9.13
N LYS A 94 -2.41 -11.05 9.06
CA LYS A 94 -1.69 -10.26 10.07
C LYS A 94 -1.35 -8.84 9.59
N SER A 95 -1.88 -8.45 8.43
CA SER A 95 -1.61 -7.19 7.74
C SER A 95 -2.92 -6.43 7.48
N GLY A 96 -3.75 -6.25 8.51
CA GLY A 96 -5.01 -5.50 8.43
C GLY A 96 -6.23 -6.29 7.95
N ILE A 97 -6.05 -7.54 7.53
CA ILE A 97 -7.15 -8.40 7.07
C ILE A 97 -7.61 -9.32 8.21
N GLN A 98 -8.89 -9.24 8.58
CA GLN A 98 -9.48 -10.21 9.49
C GLN A 98 -9.84 -11.49 8.73
N CYS A 99 -9.13 -12.57 9.01
CA CYS A 99 -9.44 -13.89 8.46
C CYS A 99 -10.42 -14.68 9.36
N PRO A 100 -11.23 -15.61 8.80
CA PRO A 100 -11.30 -15.95 7.37
C PRO A 100 -11.87 -14.79 6.53
N ILE A 101 -11.34 -14.64 5.31
CA ILE A 101 -11.85 -13.68 4.33
C ILE A 101 -13.22 -14.19 3.86
N GLU A 102 -14.17 -13.28 3.85
CA GLU A 102 -15.54 -13.46 3.39
C GLU A 102 -15.75 -12.83 2.00
N PRO A 103 -16.56 -13.45 1.14
CA PRO A 103 -16.87 -12.92 -0.19
C PRO A 103 -17.69 -11.62 -0.10
N GLN A 104 -17.50 -10.74 -1.09
CA GLN A 104 -18.15 -9.43 -1.24
C GLN A 104 -17.85 -8.43 -0.11
N LYS A 105 -16.90 -8.75 0.77
CA LYS A 105 -16.45 -7.86 1.83
C LYS A 105 -15.20 -7.10 1.41
N THR A 106 -15.15 -5.83 1.80
CA THR A 106 -14.01 -4.94 1.55
C THR A 106 -13.04 -4.98 2.71
N TYR A 107 -11.75 -5.04 2.40
CA TYR A 107 -10.64 -5.08 3.35
C TYR A 107 -9.60 -4.04 2.98
N SER A 108 -8.80 -3.67 3.98
CA SER A 108 -7.59 -2.86 3.80
C SER A 108 -6.39 -3.72 4.20
N TYR A 109 -5.60 -4.11 3.21
CA TYR A 109 -4.30 -4.73 3.44
C TYR A 109 -3.27 -3.65 3.74
N VAL A 110 -2.61 -3.74 4.89
CA VAL A 110 -1.65 -2.73 5.37
C VAL A 110 -0.30 -3.37 5.67
N ASN A 111 0.77 -2.78 5.14
CA ASN A 111 2.14 -3.17 5.47
C ASN A 111 3.05 -1.95 5.60
N GLN A 112 4.15 -2.09 6.35
CA GLN A 112 5.17 -1.07 6.49
C GLN A 112 6.52 -1.65 6.09
N LEU A 113 7.15 -1.04 5.08
CA LEU A 113 8.37 -1.57 4.48
C LEU A 113 9.52 -0.55 4.63
N PRO A 114 10.69 -0.97 5.17
CA PRO A 114 11.88 -0.15 5.17
C PRO A 114 12.58 -0.17 3.81
N VAL A 115 12.98 1.01 3.33
CA VAL A 115 13.86 1.20 2.17
C VAL A 115 15.28 1.21 2.69
N LYS A 116 16.03 0.12 2.52
CA LYS A 116 17.37 0.00 3.10
C LYS A 116 18.39 0.89 2.38
N ASN A 117 19.40 1.33 3.11
CA ASN A 117 20.50 2.15 2.57
C ASN A 117 21.30 1.45 1.48
N GLU A 118 21.38 0.11 1.52
CA GLU A 118 22.06 -0.70 0.51
C GLU A 118 21.32 -0.77 -0.84
N TYR A 119 20.05 -0.35 -0.91
CA TYR A 119 19.29 -0.41 -2.15
C TYR A 119 19.82 0.62 -3.17
N PRO A 120 19.87 0.26 -4.47
CA PRO A 120 20.31 1.19 -5.51
C PRO A 120 19.26 2.30 -5.71
N ALA A 121 19.72 3.51 -6.04
CA ALA A 121 18.82 4.61 -6.39
C ALA A 121 18.37 4.46 -7.86
N ILE A 122 17.18 3.91 -8.08
CA ILE A 122 16.66 3.54 -9.41
C ILE A 122 15.15 3.75 -9.50
N LYS A 123 14.64 3.82 -10.73
CA LYS A 123 13.21 3.66 -11.02
C LYS A 123 12.90 2.19 -11.25
N LEU A 124 11.77 1.74 -10.72
CA LEU A 124 11.28 0.38 -10.90
C LEU A 124 9.74 0.36 -10.84
N VAL A 125 9.16 -0.75 -11.27
CA VAL A 125 7.73 -1.03 -11.05
C VAL A 125 7.62 -2.03 -9.92
N VAL A 126 6.81 -1.72 -8.92
CA VAL A 126 6.44 -2.69 -7.88
C VAL A 126 5.29 -3.52 -8.44
N GLU A 127 5.39 -4.84 -8.30
CA GLU A 127 4.31 -5.80 -8.53
C GLU A 127 3.96 -6.42 -7.18
N TRP A 128 2.72 -6.25 -6.76
CA TRP A 128 2.24 -6.66 -5.44
C TRP A 128 0.99 -7.53 -5.59
N GLU A 129 1.10 -8.75 -5.10
CA GLU A 129 0.05 -9.76 -5.13
C GLU A 129 -0.38 -10.09 -3.70
N LEU A 130 -1.67 -10.38 -3.52
CA LEU A 130 -2.19 -11.04 -2.33
C LEU A 130 -2.96 -12.28 -2.78
N ARG A 131 -2.47 -13.45 -2.38
CA ARG A 131 -3.01 -14.74 -2.78
C ARG A 131 -3.90 -15.36 -1.71
N ASP A 132 -4.95 -16.05 -2.12
CA ASP A 132 -5.82 -16.87 -1.27
C ASP A 132 -5.18 -18.22 -0.90
N ASP A 133 -5.92 -19.06 -0.17
CA ASP A 133 -5.50 -20.42 0.20
C ASP A 133 -5.37 -21.39 -0.99
N SER A 134 -5.91 -21.03 -2.16
CA SER A 134 -5.78 -21.73 -3.44
C SER A 134 -4.67 -21.14 -4.33
N SER A 135 -3.86 -20.22 -3.80
CA SER A 135 -2.78 -19.52 -4.50
C SER A 135 -3.22 -18.66 -5.69
N LYS A 136 -4.47 -18.22 -5.72
CA LYS A 136 -4.99 -17.26 -6.71
C LYS A 136 -5.02 -15.86 -6.13
N ASP A 137 -4.88 -14.86 -7.01
CA ASP A 137 -4.78 -13.47 -6.58
C ASP A 137 -6.15 -12.89 -6.20
N LEU A 138 -6.32 -12.62 -4.91
CA LEU A 138 -7.35 -11.72 -4.37
C LEU A 138 -7.14 -10.31 -4.91
N PHE A 139 -5.87 -9.90 -5.05
CA PHE A 139 -5.48 -8.77 -5.89
C PHE A 139 -4.07 -8.93 -6.47
N CYS A 140 -3.84 -8.28 -7.60
CA CYS A 140 -2.54 -8.06 -8.23
C CYS A 140 -2.46 -6.62 -8.74
N ILE A 141 -1.50 -5.83 -8.24
CA ILE A 141 -1.30 -4.44 -8.67
C ILE A 141 0.13 -4.16 -9.11
N LYS A 142 0.28 -3.25 -10.08
CA LYS A 142 1.55 -2.69 -10.52
C LYS A 142 1.55 -1.17 -10.42
N PHE A 143 2.59 -0.59 -9.83
CA PHE A 143 2.76 0.86 -9.78
C PHE A 143 4.25 1.26 -9.80
N PRO A 144 4.60 2.39 -10.44
CA PRO A 144 5.97 2.85 -10.51
C PRO A 144 6.41 3.56 -9.22
N VAL A 145 7.64 3.30 -8.79
CA VAL A 145 8.31 4.02 -7.69
C VAL A 145 9.73 4.41 -8.10
N GLN A 146 10.32 5.34 -7.35
CA GLN A 146 11.72 5.72 -7.52
C GLN A 146 12.43 5.70 -6.17
N ILE A 147 13.46 4.86 -6.05
CA ILE A 147 14.33 4.88 -4.87
C ILE A 147 15.32 6.05 -5.04
N VAL A 148 15.39 6.90 -4.02
CA VAL A 148 16.27 8.07 -3.95
C VAL A 148 17.10 8.02 -2.68
N ASN A 149 18.13 8.87 -2.57
CA ASN A 149 18.97 8.93 -1.38
C ASN A 149 18.27 9.62 -0.21
#